data_AF-A0A3D3ULG6-F1
#
_entry.id   AF-A0A3D3ULG6-F1
#
_cell.length_a   1.000
_cell.length_b   1.000
_cell.length_c   1.000
_cell.angle_alpha   90.00
_cell.angle_beta   90.00
_cell.angle_gamma   90.00
#
_symmetry.space_group_name_H-M   'P 1'
#
loop_
_entity.id
_entity.type
_entity.pdbx_description
1 polymer ?
#
loop_
_entity_poly.entity_id
_entity_poly.type
_entity_poly.pdbx_seq_one_letter_code
_entity_poly.pdbx_strand_id
1 'polypeptide(L)'
;MCRKLMCLISSIIVPALILASPVIAADPSLVGWWKFEEASGTLLDQSDNHNDGTPFNGVLYQQAGQEGYALGFDGTDDYIVVGTTGRPTDTFSFGGWFKTSATHEID
;
A
#
# COMPACT_ATOMS: atom_id res chain seq x y z
N MET A 1 29.58 56.92 37.36
CA MET A 1 28.19 56.62 36.99
C MET A 1 28.17 55.32 36.19
N CYS A 2 27.20 54.46 36.50
CA CYS A 2 26.72 53.23 35.81
C CYS A 2 27.66 52.03 35.60
N ARG A 3 27.57 51.11 36.58
CA ARG A 3 27.90 49.67 36.53
C ARG A 3 26.84 48.91 35.72
N LYS A 4 27.23 47.88 34.95
CA LYS A 4 26.70 46.49 35.06
C LYS A 4 27.24 45.55 33.96
N LEU A 5 27.81 44.47 34.46
CA LEU A 5 28.01 43.13 33.90
C LEU A 5 26.70 42.57 33.29
N MET A 6 26.72 41.98 32.08
CA MET A 6 25.80 40.87 31.73
C MET A 6 26.25 40.07 30.48
N CYS A 7 26.65 38.83 30.78
CA CYS A 7 26.56 37.55 30.09
C CYS A 7 26.47 37.42 28.55
N LEU A 8 27.36 36.56 28.06
CA LEU A 8 27.23 35.68 26.90
C LEU A 8 25.80 35.16 26.68
N ILE A 9 25.35 35.21 25.44
CA ILE A 9 24.56 34.12 24.83
C ILE A 9 24.94 34.05 23.36
N SER A 10 25.84 33.10 23.08
CA SER A 10 26.14 32.60 21.75
C SER A 10 24.86 32.01 21.17
N SER A 11 24.32 32.65 20.13
CA SER A 11 23.17 32.12 19.38
C SER A 11 23.66 31.00 18.46
N ILE A 12 23.69 29.78 18.98
CA ILE A 12 23.80 28.58 18.16
C ILE A 12 22.47 28.46 17.41
N ILE A 13 22.43 28.96 16.18
CA ILE A 13 21.39 28.59 15.22
C ILE A 13 21.76 27.17 14.79
N VAL A 14 21.14 26.18 15.45
CA VAL A 14 21.10 24.82 14.92
C VAL A 14 20.25 24.88 13.66
N PRO A 15 20.79 24.66 12.45
CA PRO A 15 19.90 24.45 11.32
C PRO A 15 19.18 23.14 11.62
N ALA A 16 17.86 23.21 11.79
CA ALA A 16 17.02 22.03 11.81
C ALA A 16 17.27 21.30 10.49
N LEU A 17 18.08 20.24 10.55
CA LEU A 17 18.20 19.29 9.46
C LEU A 17 16.86 18.57 9.42
N ILE A 18 15.94 19.12 8.62
CA ILE A 18 14.70 18.46 8.26
C ILE A 18 15.16 17.19 7.53
N LEU A 19 15.15 16.07 8.24
CA LEU A 19 15.13 14.75 7.63
C LEU A 19 13.80 14.67 6.89
N ALA A 20 13.76 15.22 5.69
CA ALA A 20 12.73 14.85 4.73
C ALA A 20 13.03 13.39 4.44
N SER A 21 12.29 12.48 5.09
CA SER A 21 12.18 11.12 4.59
C SER A 21 11.92 11.24 3.09
N PRO A 22 12.59 10.46 2.22
CA PRO A 22 12.16 10.42 0.84
C PRO A 22 10.68 10.07 0.88
N VAL A 23 9.83 11.02 0.49
CA VAL A 23 8.53 10.68 -0.05
C VAL A 23 8.90 9.81 -1.24
N ILE A 24 8.82 8.50 -1.04
CA ILE A 24 8.62 7.59 -2.15
C ILE A 24 7.30 8.09 -2.72
N ALA A 25 7.42 8.94 -3.74
CA ALA A 25 6.29 9.32 -4.53
C ALA A 25 5.77 7.99 -5.09
N ALA A 26 4.46 7.75 -4.91
CA ALA A 26 3.80 6.67 -5.61
C ALA A 26 4.18 6.79 -7.09
N ASP A 27 4.53 5.67 -7.72
CA ASP A 27 4.81 5.67 -9.16
C ASP A 27 3.55 6.22 -9.85
N PRO A 28 3.64 7.35 -10.57
CA PRO A 28 2.46 7.96 -11.19
C PRO A 28 1.83 7.06 -12.27
N SER A 29 2.52 6.01 -12.70
CA SER A 29 2.00 4.98 -13.59
C SER A 29 1.30 3.82 -12.88
N LEU A 30 1.30 3.79 -11.54
CA LEU A 30 0.62 2.76 -10.76
C LEU A 30 -0.90 2.91 -10.88
N VAL A 31 -1.53 1.91 -11.47
CA VAL A 31 -2.98 1.90 -11.71
C VAL A 31 -3.77 1.33 -10.53
N GLY A 32 -3.15 0.43 -9.76
CA GLY A 32 -3.76 -0.15 -8.58
C GLY A 32 -2.76 -0.95 -7.75
N TRP A 33 -2.88 -0.87 -6.43
CA TRP A 33 -2.13 -1.68 -5.48
C TRP A 33 -2.98 -2.01 -4.26
N TRP A 34 -3.43 -3.25 -4.18
CA TRP A 34 -4.19 -3.77 -3.04
C TRP A 34 -3.26 -4.60 -2.15
N LYS A 35 -3.15 -4.20 -0.88
CA LYS A 35 -2.28 -4.87 0.10
C LYS A 35 -2.96 -6.02 0.84
N PHE A 36 -4.30 -6.05 0.82
CA PHE A 36 -5.11 -7.10 1.45
C PHE A 36 -4.92 -7.24 2.97
N GLU A 37 -4.72 -6.11 3.66
CA GLU A 37 -4.48 -6.06 5.11
C GLU A 37 -5.76 -5.81 5.93
N GLU A 38 -6.88 -5.55 5.25
CA GLU A 38 -8.17 -5.31 5.87
C GLU A 38 -8.66 -6.55 6.62
N ALA A 39 -9.42 -6.33 7.70
CA ALA A 39 -10.06 -7.44 8.43
C ALA A 39 -11.38 -7.89 7.76
N SER A 40 -11.99 -7.01 6.97
CA SER A 40 -13.25 -7.23 6.25
C SER A 40 -13.57 -6.03 5.36
N GLY A 41 -14.49 -6.19 4.41
CA GLY A 41 -15.13 -5.07 3.70
C GLY A 41 -14.40 -4.65 2.44
N THR A 42 -14.31 -3.35 2.18
CA THR A 42 -13.67 -2.81 0.98
C THR A 42 -12.15 -2.99 1.04
N LEU A 43 -11.56 -3.45 -0.05
CA LEU A 43 -10.11 -3.58 -0.23
C LEU A 43 -9.57 -2.26 -0.78
N LEU A 44 -8.77 -1.53 0.01
CA LEU A 44 -8.37 -0.18 -0.37
C LEU A 44 -7.25 -0.21 -1.40
N ASP A 45 -7.47 0.45 -2.54
CA ASP A 45 -6.42 0.73 -3.52
C ASP A 45 -5.48 1.81 -2.97
N GLN A 46 -4.19 1.51 -2.93
CA GLN A 46 -3.14 2.43 -2.48
C GLN A 46 -2.61 3.34 -3.60
N SER A 47 -3.13 3.21 -4.82
CA SER A 47 -2.88 4.15 -5.91
C SER A 47 -3.79 5.39 -5.81
N ASP A 48 -3.49 6.43 -6.58
CA ASP A 48 -4.33 7.63 -6.65
C ASP A 48 -5.63 7.42 -7.47
N ASN A 49 -5.84 6.23 -8.06
CA ASN A 49 -7.00 5.95 -8.91
C ASN A 49 -8.24 5.48 -8.16
N HIS A 50 -8.12 5.17 -6.87
CA HIS A 50 -9.23 4.72 -6.03
C HIS A 50 -9.99 3.52 -6.65
N ASN A 51 -9.26 2.58 -7.24
CA ASN A 51 -9.84 1.35 -7.80
C ASN A 51 -10.15 0.33 -6.68
N ASP A 52 -10.79 0.77 -5.60
CA ASP A 52 -11.09 -0.07 -4.43
C ASP A 52 -11.81 -1.37 -4.83
N GLY A 53 -11.42 -2.46 -4.18
CA GLY A 53 -11.94 -3.79 -4.43
C GLY A 53 -13.18 -4.10 -3.59
N THR A 54 -14.19 -4.67 -4.23
CA THR A 54 -15.38 -5.23 -3.57
C THR A 54 -15.34 -6.76 -3.64
N PRO A 55 -15.29 -7.46 -2.49
CA PRO A 55 -15.33 -8.92 -2.44
C PRO A 55 -16.75 -9.46 -2.68
N PHE A 56 -16.83 -10.67 -3.25
CA PHE A 56 -18.09 -11.39 -3.43
C PHE A 56 -17.97 -12.84 -2.91
N ASN A 57 -19.13 -13.45 -2.66
CA ASN A 57 -19.34 -14.89 -2.41
C ASN A 57 -18.65 -15.55 -1.22
N GLY A 58 -17.88 -14.79 -0.42
CA GLY A 58 -17.34 -15.31 0.84
C GLY A 58 -15.82 -15.27 0.95
N VAL A 59 -15.15 -14.50 0.08
CA VAL A 59 -13.71 -14.23 0.17
C VAL A 59 -13.27 -14.02 1.63
N LEU A 60 -12.29 -14.82 2.04
CA LEU A 60 -11.75 -14.81 3.39
C LEU A 60 -10.67 -13.74 3.52
N TYR A 61 -10.66 -13.04 4.64
CA TYR A 61 -9.68 -12.02 4.99
C TYR A 61 -8.60 -12.59 5.91
N GLN A 62 -7.48 -11.88 6.04
CA GLN A 62 -6.42 -12.18 7.02
C GLN A 62 -5.89 -13.62 6.98
N GLN A 63 -5.83 -14.20 5.78
CA GLN A 63 -5.09 -15.43 5.57
C GLN A 63 -3.59 -15.12 5.67
N ALA A 64 -2.78 -16.09 6.10
CA ALA A 64 -1.34 -15.88 6.14
C ALA A 64 -0.79 -15.66 4.72
N GLY A 65 -0.28 -14.45 4.47
CA GLY A 65 0.30 -14.05 3.20
C GLY A 65 1.81 -14.26 3.14
N GLN A 66 2.40 -14.04 1.96
CA GLN A 66 3.84 -13.97 1.80
C GLN A 66 4.43 -12.74 2.52
N GLU A 67 3.69 -11.63 2.49
CA GLU A 67 3.95 -10.40 3.24
C GLU A 67 2.65 -10.04 3.95
N GLY A 68 2.65 -9.97 5.29
CA GLY A 68 1.44 -9.65 6.05
C GLY A 68 0.31 -10.66 5.80
N TYR A 69 -0.84 -10.14 5.39
CA TYR A 69 -2.03 -10.92 5.12
C TYR A 69 -2.29 -11.13 3.62
N ALA A 70 -3.17 -12.07 3.32
CA ALA A 70 -3.70 -12.35 2.00
C ALA A 70 -5.20 -12.64 2.07
N LEU A 71 -5.83 -12.63 0.89
CA LEU A 71 -7.19 -13.12 0.73
C LEU A 71 -7.21 -14.63 0.49
N GLY A 72 -8.26 -15.29 0.99
CA GLY A 72 -8.57 -16.68 0.72
C GLY A 72 -9.75 -16.81 -0.23
N PHE A 73 -9.64 -17.73 -1.18
CA PHE A 73 -10.66 -18.04 -2.18
C PHE A 73 -10.99 -19.53 -2.07
N ASP A 74 -12.27 -19.87 -2.04
CA ASP A 74 -12.76 -21.24 -1.85
C ASP A 74 -12.58 -22.15 -3.09
N GLY A 75 -12.36 -21.54 -4.26
CA GLY A 75 -12.19 -22.23 -5.55
C GLY A 75 -13.49 -22.54 -6.28
N THR A 76 -14.64 -22.05 -5.80
CA THR A 76 -15.97 -22.25 -6.40
C THR A 76 -16.40 -21.01 -7.18
N ASP A 77 -16.60 -19.89 -6.48
CA ASP A 77 -17.19 -18.68 -7.06
C ASP A 77 -16.73 -17.38 -6.40
N ASP A 78 -15.70 -17.39 -5.55
CA ASP A 78 -15.11 -16.19 -4.96
C ASP A 78 -14.40 -15.31 -6.00
N TYR A 79 -14.67 -14.00 -5.97
CA TYR A 79 -13.96 -13.01 -6.79
C TYR A 79 -13.98 -11.60 -6.18
N ILE A 80 -13.09 -10.74 -6.67
CA ILE A 80 -13.03 -9.31 -6.36
C ILE A 80 -13.40 -8.51 -7.61
N VAL A 81 -14.26 -7.51 -7.47
CA VAL A 81 -14.49 -6.48 -8.51
C VAL A 81 -13.73 -5.22 -8.13
N VAL A 82 -12.95 -4.70 -9.07
CA VAL A 82 -12.19 -3.45 -8.90
C VAL A 82 -12.65 -2.40 -9.91
N GLY A 83 -12.35 -1.13 -9.62
CA GLY A 83 -12.59 -0.01 -10.53
C GLY A 83 -11.78 -0.11 -11.84
N THR A 84 -12.13 0.74 -12.80
CA THR A 84 -11.47 0.82 -14.11
C THR A 84 -10.79 2.15 -14.38
N THR A 85 -10.64 2.99 -13.36
CA THR A 85 -10.00 4.30 -13.47
C THR A 85 -8.52 4.11 -13.81
N GLY A 86 -8.01 4.83 -14.80
CA GLY A 86 -6.61 4.70 -15.22
C GLY A 86 -6.25 3.34 -15.84
N ARG A 87 -7.24 2.48 -16.16
CA ARG A 87 -6.96 1.15 -16.73
C ARG A 87 -6.15 1.26 -18.03
N PRO A 88 -5.01 0.57 -18.15
CA PRO A 88 -4.16 0.68 -19.32
C PRO A 88 -4.89 0.12 -20.55
N THR A 89 -4.74 0.78 -21.69
CA THR A 89 -5.35 0.39 -22.98
C THR A 89 -4.37 -0.30 -23.94
N ASP A 90 -3.09 -0.36 -23.57
CA ASP A 90 -2.02 -0.98 -24.37
C ASP A 90 -1.16 -1.86 -23.43
N THR A 91 0.16 -1.72 -23.45
CA THR A 91 1.08 -2.50 -22.61
C THR A 91 0.92 -2.19 -21.13
N PHE A 92 0.90 -3.24 -20.31
CA PHE A 92 0.89 -3.12 -18.85
C PHE A 92 1.68 -4.25 -18.21
N SER A 93 2.03 -4.06 -16.95
CA SER A 93 2.61 -5.07 -16.07
C SER A 93 1.70 -5.26 -14.87
N PHE A 94 1.67 -6.48 -14.34
CA PHE A 94 1.04 -6.78 -13.06
C PHE A 94 1.93 -7.77 -12.29
N GLY A 95 1.80 -7.77 -10.97
CA GLY A 95 2.57 -8.66 -10.11
C GLY A 95 1.82 -8.88 -8.80
N GLY A 96 2.07 -10.03 -8.18
CA GLY A 96 1.45 -10.41 -6.92
C GLY A 96 1.90 -11.80 -6.47
N TRP A 97 1.67 -12.09 -5.20
CA TRP A 97 1.91 -13.41 -4.62
C TRP A 97 0.66 -14.27 -4.71
N PHE A 98 0.80 -15.51 -5.15
CA PHE A 98 -0.30 -16.47 -5.26
C PHE A 98 0.12 -17.81 -4.67
N LYS A 99 -0.80 -18.42 -3.92
CA LYS A 99 -0.66 -19.80 -3.45
C LYS A 99 -1.85 -20.60 -3.96
N THR A 100 -1.59 -21.66 -4.70
CA THR A 100 -2.64 -22.50 -5.29
C THR A 100 -2.94 -23.71 -4.40
N SER A 101 -4.21 -24.07 -4.31
CA SER A 101 -4.70 -25.20 -3.49
C SER A 101 -4.62 -26.55 -4.21
N ALA A 102 -4.59 -26.54 -5.54
CA ALA A 102 -4.47 -27.75 -6.36
C ALA A 102 -3.01 -28.03 -6.71
N THR A 103 -2.56 -29.26 -6.44
CA THR A 103 -1.37 -29.82 -7.09
C THR A 103 -1.79 -30.16 -8.52
N HIS A 104 -1.18 -29.48 -9.51
CA HIS A 104 -1.39 -29.83 -10.90
C HIS A 104 -0.66 -31.14 -11.17
N GLU A 105 -1.39 -32.26 -11.32
CA GLU A 105 -0.82 -33.45 -11.95
C GLU A 105 -0.69 -33.14 -13.45
N ILE A 106 0.54 -33.16 -13.95
CA ILE A 106 0.81 -33.05 -15.39
C ILE A 106 0.54 -34.46 -15.95
N ASP A 107 -0.58 -34.63 -16.66
CA ASP A 107 -0.76 -35.74 -17.60
C ASP A 107 0.10 -35.55 -18.86
#